data_AF-A0A2T2YT95-F1
#
_entry.id   AF-A0A2T2YT95-F1
#
_cell.length_a   1.000
_cell.length_b   1.000
_cell.length_c   1.000
_cell.angle_alpha   90.00
_cell.angle_beta   90.00
_cell.angle_gamma   90.00
#
_symmetry.space_group_name_H-M   'P 1'
#
loop_
_entity.id
_entity.type
_entity.pdbx_description
1 polymer ?
#
loop_
_entity_poly.entity_id
_entity_poly.type
_entity_poly.pdbx_seq_one_letter_code
_entity_poly.pdbx_strand_id
1 'polypeptide(L)'
;MSAFLAVVPALTLLVAVAGLGRLVHETRRENRRQQQRATVTYITSTLQRQHELYAEIHQDPDFARKAAVIDSAEFHQLTSYFAHLEYLAAGVNMRIFDEEVVNRTVGGRILRACSIFRAWMDSERVRLENPAVYEELEQLAVRLRERRRQAIPSGLAAQPAELETS
;
A
#
# COMPACT_ATOMS: atom_id res chain seq x y z
N MET A 1 -31.73 24.17 -47.04
CA MET A 1 -30.97 22.93 -47.35
C MET A 1 -29.59 22.87 -46.67
N SER A 2 -28.93 23.99 -46.36
CA SER A 2 -27.62 24.04 -45.69
C SER A 2 -27.61 23.54 -44.23
N ALA A 3 -28.69 23.73 -43.47
CA ALA A 3 -28.75 23.28 -42.07
C ALA A 3 -28.72 21.75 -41.90
N PHE A 4 -29.30 20.99 -42.84
CA PHE A 4 -29.35 19.53 -42.77
C PHE A 4 -27.98 18.87 -43.01
N LEU A 5 -27.11 19.52 -43.79
CA LEU A 5 -25.76 19.03 -44.09
C LEU A 5 -24.80 19.16 -42.88
N ALA A 6 -25.07 20.06 -41.93
CA ALA A 6 -24.25 20.24 -40.74
C ALA A 6 -24.68 19.36 -39.55
N VAL A 7 -25.94 18.90 -39.52
CA VAL A 7 -26.49 18.11 -38.41
C VAL A 7 -25.89 16.70 -38.37
N VAL A 8 -25.74 16.05 -39.52
CA VAL A 8 -25.17 14.69 -39.61
C VAL A 8 -23.74 14.61 -39.07
N PRO A 9 -22.78 15.44 -39.51
CA PRO A 9 -21.41 15.39 -38.99
C PRO A 9 -21.33 15.75 -37.50
N ALA A 10 -22.16 16.69 -37.03
CA ALA A 10 -22.23 17.04 -35.61
C ALA A 10 -22.73 15.86 -34.75
N LEU A 11 -23.75 15.14 -35.23
CA LEU A 11 -24.27 13.95 -34.55
C LEU A 11 -23.24 12.81 -34.53
N THR A 12 -22.54 12.57 -35.65
CA THR A 12 -21.48 11.55 -35.70
C THR A 12 -20.33 11.88 -34.76
N LEU A 13 -19.95 13.16 -34.65
CA LEU A 13 -18.90 13.61 -33.73
C LEU A 13 -19.35 13.38 -32.27
N LEU A 14 -20.59 13.71 -31.93
CA LEU A 14 -21.12 13.50 -30.59
C LEU A 14 -21.14 12.03 -30.20
N VAL A 15 -21.59 11.15 -31.10
CA VAL A 15 -21.56 9.69 -30.88
C VAL A 15 -20.13 9.19 -30.72
N ALA A 16 -19.18 9.67 -31.54
CA ALA A 16 -17.77 9.29 -31.44
C ALA A 16 -17.16 9.73 -30.10
N VAL A 17 -17.39 10.98 -29.66
CA VAL A 17 -16.92 11.51 -28.38
C VAL A 17 -17.53 10.73 -27.21
N ALA A 18 -18.83 10.43 -27.25
CA ALA A 18 -19.49 9.62 -26.24
C ALA A 18 -18.93 8.19 -26.20
N GLY A 19 -18.64 7.59 -27.36
CA GLY A 19 -18.01 6.28 -27.50
C GLY A 19 -16.60 6.25 -26.92
N LEU A 20 -15.76 7.25 -27.25
CA LEU A 20 -14.43 7.43 -26.68
C LEU A 20 -14.48 7.60 -25.16
N GLY A 21 -15.42 8.40 -24.64
CA GLY A 21 -15.62 8.59 -23.21
C GLY A 21 -15.94 7.28 -22.49
N ARG A 22 -16.85 6.46 -23.05
CA ARG A 22 -17.17 5.13 -22.52
C ARG A 22 -15.97 4.20 -22.56
N LEU A 23 -15.26 4.14 -23.68
CA LEU A 23 -14.08 3.29 -23.82
C LEU A 23 -13.00 3.64 -22.78
N VAL A 24 -12.69 4.92 -22.61
CA VAL A 24 -11.72 5.39 -21.59
C VAL A 24 -12.18 5.00 -20.19
N HIS A 25 -13.48 5.12 -19.89
CA HIS A 25 -14.03 4.72 -18.61
C HIS A 25 -13.91 3.21 -18.37
N GLU A 26 -14.21 2.40 -19.37
CA GLU A 26 -14.10 0.94 -19.31
C GLU A 26 -12.65 0.47 -19.16
N THR A 27 -11.73 1.04 -19.94
CA THR A 27 -10.29 0.75 -19.81
C THR A 27 -9.76 1.08 -18.41
N ARG A 28 -10.17 2.23 -17.84
CA ARG A 28 -9.79 2.59 -16.46
C ARG A 28 -10.34 1.60 -15.44
N ARG A 29 -11.59 1.18 -15.61
CA ARG A 29 -12.24 0.20 -14.72
C ARG A 29 -11.55 -1.16 -14.80
N GLU A 30 -11.19 -1.60 -16.00
CA GLU A 30 -10.49 -2.88 -16.19
C GLU A 30 -9.07 -2.83 -15.65
N ASN A 31 -8.31 -1.76 -15.90
CA ASN A 31 -6.99 -1.58 -15.31
C ASN A 31 -7.04 -1.65 -13.78
N ARG A 32 -8.04 -1.01 -13.14
CA ARG A 32 -8.23 -1.11 -11.69
C ARG A 32 -8.50 -2.56 -11.25
N ARG A 33 -9.34 -3.29 -11.97
CA ARG A 33 -9.60 -4.72 -11.67
C ARG A 33 -8.35 -5.57 -11.81
N GLN A 34 -7.53 -5.31 -12.83
CA GLN A 34 -6.25 -6.00 -13.04
C GLN A 34 -5.28 -5.71 -11.91
N GLN A 35 -5.13 -4.44 -11.49
CA GLN A 35 -4.33 -4.06 -10.32
C GLN A 35 -4.80 -4.77 -9.05
N GLN A 36 -6.12 -4.80 -8.80
CA GLN A 36 -6.69 -5.49 -7.64
C GLN A 36 -6.39 -6.99 -7.66
N ARG A 37 -6.57 -7.65 -8.81
CA ARG A 37 -6.25 -9.07 -8.97
C ARG A 37 -4.75 -9.33 -8.75
N ALA A 38 -3.89 -8.56 -9.40
CA ALA A 38 -2.44 -8.67 -9.26
C ALA A 38 -2.00 -8.50 -7.79
N THR A 39 -2.60 -7.53 -7.09
CA THR A 39 -2.33 -7.28 -5.67
C THR A 39 -2.76 -8.44 -4.79
N VAL A 40 -4.00 -8.93 -4.98
CA VAL A 40 -4.51 -10.09 -4.21
C VAL A 40 -3.64 -11.31 -4.47
N THR A 41 -3.32 -11.62 -5.72
CA THR A 41 -2.44 -12.75 -6.09
C THR A 41 -1.06 -12.62 -5.46
N TYR A 42 -0.45 -11.43 -5.52
CA TYR A 42 0.85 -11.19 -4.90
C TYR A 42 0.78 -11.39 -3.39
N ILE A 43 -0.19 -10.77 -2.72
CA ILE A 43 -0.37 -10.89 -1.28
C ILE A 43 -0.60 -12.35 -0.89
N THR A 44 -1.52 -13.07 -1.54
CA THR A 44 -1.80 -14.47 -1.18
C THR A 44 -0.60 -15.40 -1.41
N SER A 45 0.18 -15.17 -2.47
CA SER A 45 1.39 -15.96 -2.75
C SER A 45 2.51 -15.73 -1.73
N THR A 46 2.55 -14.55 -1.10
CA THR A 46 3.60 -14.18 -0.13
C THR A 46 3.12 -14.26 1.32
N LEU A 47 1.81 -14.37 1.55
CA LEU A 47 1.19 -14.23 2.88
C LEU A 47 1.70 -15.27 3.87
N GLN A 48 1.82 -16.52 3.44
CA GLN A 48 2.28 -17.61 4.31
C GLN A 48 3.70 -17.34 4.80
N ARG A 49 4.63 -17.03 3.88
CA ARG A 49 6.01 -16.73 4.23
C ARG A 49 6.13 -15.49 5.13
N GLN A 50 5.36 -14.45 4.83
CA GLN A 50 5.30 -13.25 5.67
C GLN A 50 4.73 -13.53 7.05
N HIS A 51 3.76 -14.45 7.16
CA HIS A 51 3.17 -14.82 8.43
C HIS A 51 4.15 -15.61 9.30
N GLU A 52 4.87 -16.56 8.71
CA GLU A 52 5.95 -17.31 9.38
C GLU A 52 7.02 -16.34 9.90
N LEU A 53 7.57 -15.49 9.03
CA LEU A 53 8.58 -14.49 9.41
C LEU A 53 8.08 -13.55 10.50
N TYR A 54 6.86 -13.02 10.35
CA TYR A 54 6.29 -12.11 11.34
C TYR A 54 6.01 -12.80 12.68
N ALA A 55 5.58 -14.06 12.68
CA ALA A 55 5.33 -14.82 13.89
C ALA A 55 6.63 -15.04 14.68
N GLU A 56 7.70 -15.46 14.00
CA GLU A 56 9.03 -15.62 14.60
C GLU A 56 9.55 -14.29 15.20
N ILE A 57 9.46 -13.21 14.41
CA ILE A 57 9.83 -11.86 14.85
C ILE A 57 9.06 -11.42 16.10
N HIS A 58 7.76 -11.74 16.17
CA HIS A 58 6.90 -11.28 17.26
C HIS A 58 7.00 -12.14 18.53
N GLN A 59 7.38 -13.41 18.40
CA GLN A 59 7.54 -14.33 19.52
C GLN A 59 8.83 -14.09 20.32
N ASP A 60 9.84 -13.47 19.71
CA ASP A 60 11.12 -13.17 20.34
C ASP A 60 11.28 -11.66 20.61
N PRO A 61 11.13 -11.20 21.87
CA PRO A 61 11.34 -9.79 22.23
C PRO A 61 12.76 -9.28 21.93
N ASP A 62 13.74 -10.18 21.88
CA ASP A 62 15.13 -9.88 21.59
C ASP A 62 15.46 -9.95 20.09
N PHE A 63 14.49 -10.25 19.23
CA PHE A 63 14.72 -10.45 17.80
C PHE A 63 15.45 -9.26 17.16
N ALA A 64 15.01 -8.03 17.45
CA ALA A 64 15.64 -6.82 16.91
C ALA A 64 17.11 -6.68 17.32
N ARG A 65 17.45 -7.11 18.54
CA ARG A 65 18.82 -7.10 19.06
C ARG A 65 19.68 -8.16 18.37
N LYS A 66 19.13 -9.36 18.14
CA LYS A 66 19.81 -10.44 17.42
C LYS A 66 20.02 -10.11 15.94
N ALA A 67 19.01 -9.50 15.30
CA ALA A 67 19.08 -9.04 13.92
C ALA A 67 20.06 -7.88 13.71
N ALA A 68 20.57 -7.24 14.77
CA ALA A 68 21.65 -6.25 14.67
C ALA A 68 23.04 -6.91 14.49
N VAL A 69 23.16 -8.22 14.75
CA VAL A 69 24.38 -8.98 14.47
C VAL A 69 24.39 -9.35 12.99
N ILE A 70 25.31 -8.76 12.23
CA ILE A 70 25.46 -9.00 10.79
C ILE A 70 25.68 -10.51 10.53
N ASP A 71 25.05 -11.01 9.46
CA ASP A 71 25.06 -12.42 9.04
C ASP A 71 24.48 -13.43 10.04
N SER A 72 23.79 -12.97 11.09
CA SER A 72 22.95 -13.84 11.92
C SER A 72 21.74 -14.36 11.13
N ALA A 73 21.14 -15.45 11.61
CA ALA A 73 19.91 -15.96 11.02
C ALA A 73 18.79 -14.91 11.06
N GLU A 74 18.66 -14.20 12.18
CA GLU A 74 17.68 -13.14 12.39
C GLU A 74 17.94 -11.94 11.48
N PHE A 75 19.21 -11.59 11.22
CA PHE A 75 19.57 -10.55 10.26
C PHE A 75 19.09 -10.90 8.84
N HIS A 76 19.36 -12.12 8.38
CA HIS A 76 18.90 -12.56 7.06
C HIS A 76 17.38 -12.66 6.96
N GLN A 77 16.71 -13.13 8.03
CA GLN A 77 15.25 -13.17 8.11
C GLN A 77 14.63 -11.78 8.04
N LEU A 78 15.16 -10.82 8.80
CA LEU A 78 14.68 -9.45 8.81
C LEU A 78 14.92 -8.76 7.46
N THR A 79 16.11 -8.96 6.88
CA THR A 79 16.46 -8.45 5.56
C THR A 79 15.52 -9.01 4.49
N SER A 80 15.26 -10.32 4.50
CA SER A 80 14.31 -10.96 3.58
C SER A 80 12.89 -10.43 3.76
N TYR A 81 12.45 -10.25 5.01
CA TYR A 81 11.15 -9.68 5.33
C TYR A 81 11.00 -8.26 4.78
N PHE A 82 11.97 -7.38 5.05
CA PHE A 82 11.96 -6.00 4.57
C PHE A 82 12.11 -5.89 3.06
N ALA A 83 12.87 -6.78 2.40
CA ALA A 83 12.93 -6.84 0.95
C ALA A 83 11.55 -7.13 0.33
N HIS A 84 10.78 -8.05 0.91
CA HIS A 84 9.41 -8.30 0.44
C HIS A 84 8.47 -7.11 0.61
N LEU A 85 8.60 -6.38 1.72
CA LEU A 85 7.82 -5.16 1.96
C LEU A 85 8.22 -4.04 0.99
N GLU A 86 9.50 -3.90 0.70
CA GLU A 86 10.02 -2.93 -0.26
C GLU A 86 9.52 -3.23 -1.68
N TYR A 87 9.55 -4.49 -2.13
CA TYR A 87 9.01 -4.87 -3.44
C TYR A 87 7.50 -4.61 -3.55
N LEU A 88 6.75 -4.89 -2.48
CA LEU A 88 5.33 -4.56 -2.44
C LEU A 88 5.12 -3.04 -2.55
N ALA A 89 5.89 -2.26 -1.81
CA ALA A 89 5.78 -0.81 -1.81
C ALA A 89 6.14 -0.20 -3.16
N ALA A 90 7.24 -0.64 -3.78
CA ALA A 90 7.62 -0.24 -5.13
C ALA A 90 6.51 -0.56 -6.13
N GLY A 91 5.91 -1.76 -6.07
CA GLY A 91 4.78 -2.13 -6.93
C GLY A 91 3.54 -1.25 -6.73
N VAL A 92 3.27 -0.77 -5.51
CA VAL A 92 2.21 0.20 -5.24
C VAL A 92 2.58 1.58 -5.81
N ASN A 93 3.81 2.05 -5.59
CA ASN A 93 4.29 3.35 -6.06
C ASN A 93 4.30 3.42 -7.60
N MET A 94 4.59 2.32 -8.28
CA MET A 94 4.49 2.16 -9.73
C MET A 94 3.06 1.94 -10.26
N ARG A 95 2.05 1.91 -9.39
CA ARG A 95 0.63 1.63 -9.73
C ARG A 95 0.43 0.25 -10.39
N ILE A 96 1.30 -0.72 -10.08
CA ILE A 96 1.09 -2.13 -10.44
C ILE A 96 0.12 -2.76 -9.44
N PHE A 97 0.26 -2.40 -8.16
CA PHE A 97 -0.62 -2.84 -7.08
C PHE A 97 -1.60 -1.74 -6.65
N ASP A 98 -2.79 -2.17 -6.21
CA ASP A 98 -3.85 -1.33 -5.69
C ASP A 98 -3.58 -1.01 -4.21
N GLU A 99 -3.26 0.26 -3.94
CA GLU A 99 -2.96 0.77 -2.60
C GLU A 99 -4.10 0.57 -1.59
N GLU A 100 -5.35 0.63 -2.04
CA GLU A 100 -6.53 0.45 -1.18
C GLU A 100 -6.61 -1.00 -0.69
N VAL A 101 -6.38 -1.95 -1.59
CA VAL A 101 -6.30 -3.38 -1.23
C VAL A 101 -5.15 -3.61 -0.24
N VAL A 102 -3.97 -3.04 -0.49
CA VAL A 102 -2.82 -3.13 0.43
C VAL A 102 -3.14 -2.56 1.80
N ASN A 103 -3.75 -1.37 1.88
CA ASN A 103 -4.10 -0.74 3.16
C ASN A 103 -5.04 -1.60 4.01
N ARG A 104 -6.05 -2.21 3.37
CA ARG A 104 -7.08 -3.03 4.02
C ARG A 104 -6.57 -4.40 4.47
N THR A 105 -5.59 -4.95 3.78
CA THR A 105 -5.10 -6.32 4.02
C THR A 105 -3.87 -6.35 4.91
N VAL A 106 -2.79 -5.65 4.52
CA VAL A 106 -1.48 -5.72 5.17
C VAL A 106 -0.99 -4.37 5.70
N GLY A 107 -1.70 -3.27 5.43
CA GLY A 107 -1.26 -1.92 5.78
C GLY A 107 -0.97 -1.72 7.28
N GLY A 108 -1.69 -2.41 8.16
CA GLY A 108 -1.43 -2.36 9.60
C GLY A 108 -0.09 -3.00 9.99
N ARG A 109 0.28 -4.08 9.29
CA ARG A 109 1.58 -4.76 9.50
C ARG A 109 2.72 -3.90 8.98
N ILE A 110 2.57 -3.30 7.79
CA ILE A 110 3.55 -2.35 7.22
C ILE A 110 3.84 -1.21 8.19
N LEU A 111 2.80 -0.52 8.67
CA LEU A 111 2.95 0.61 9.59
C LEU A 111 3.65 0.21 10.90
N ARG A 112 3.33 -0.97 11.43
CA ARG A 112 3.94 -1.50 12.65
C ARG A 112 5.40 -1.88 12.41
N ALA A 113 5.72 -2.57 11.32
CA ALA A 113 7.08 -2.96 10.97
C ALA A 113 7.99 -1.72 10.82
N CYS A 114 7.55 -0.71 10.08
CA CYS A 114 8.29 0.55 9.92
C CYS A 114 8.50 1.28 11.25
N SER A 115 7.56 1.17 12.19
CA SER A 115 7.69 1.79 13.51
C SER A 115 8.66 1.04 14.42
N ILE A 116 8.61 -0.30 14.43
CA ILE A 116 9.40 -1.14 15.34
C ILE A 116 10.86 -1.19 14.89
N PHE A 117 11.11 -1.36 13.59
CA PHE A 117 12.45 -1.60 13.06
C PHE A 117 13.12 -0.36 12.47
N ARG A 118 12.62 0.84 12.78
CA ARG A 118 13.17 2.09 12.23
C ARG A 118 14.68 2.23 12.47
N ALA A 119 15.12 1.98 13.71
CA ALA A 119 16.53 2.07 14.05
C ALA A 119 17.40 1.07 13.27
N TRP A 120 16.86 -0.13 13.01
CA TRP A 120 17.55 -1.13 12.21
C TRP A 120 17.64 -0.71 10.73
N MET A 121 16.54 -0.20 10.15
CA MET A 121 16.53 0.34 8.78
C MET A 121 17.55 1.48 8.62
N ASP A 122 17.63 2.39 9.60
CA ASP A 122 18.60 3.49 9.59
C ASP A 122 20.04 2.97 9.69
N SER A 123 20.29 1.92 10.47
CA SER A 123 21.61 1.27 10.54
C SER A 123 21.99 0.59 9.21
N GLU A 124 21.02 -0.01 8.51
CA GLU A 124 21.22 -0.63 7.21
C GLU A 124 21.59 0.39 6.13
N ARG A 125 20.96 1.58 6.14
CA ARG A 125 21.32 2.68 5.23
C ARG A 125 22.78 3.10 5.39
N VAL A 126 23.24 3.22 6.63
CA VAL A 126 24.63 3.56 6.93
C VAL A 126 25.55 2.43 6.49
N ARG A 127 25.22 1.18 6.81
CA ARG A 127 26.03 0.00 6.47
C ARG A 127 26.18 -0.20 4.96
N LEU A 128 25.12 0.02 4.20
CA LEU A 128 25.09 -0.13 2.75
C LEU A 128 25.53 1.14 2.00
N GLU A 129 25.87 2.21 2.73
CA GLU A 129 26.22 3.53 2.17
C GLU A 129 25.16 4.04 1.18
N ASN A 130 23.89 3.73 1.43
CA ASN A 130 22.79 4.06 0.53
C ASN A 130 21.58 4.60 1.31
N PRO A 131 21.31 5.92 1.23
CA PRO A 131 20.18 6.53 1.93
C PRO A 131 18.81 6.11 1.38
N ALA A 132 18.73 5.62 0.15
CA ALA A 132 17.48 5.22 -0.51
C ALA A 132 17.00 3.81 -0.09
N VAL A 133 17.75 3.09 0.73
CA VAL A 133 17.31 1.77 1.23
C VAL A 133 16.01 1.94 2.02
N TYR A 134 14.98 1.19 1.61
CA TYR A 134 13.61 1.22 2.16
C TYR A 134 12.81 2.50 1.90
N GLU A 135 13.23 3.33 0.94
CA GLU A 135 12.52 4.57 0.61
C GLU A 135 11.09 4.30 0.12
N GLU A 136 10.90 3.30 -0.75
CA GLU A 136 9.58 3.00 -1.33
C GLU A 136 8.59 2.59 -0.22
N LEU A 137 9.06 1.75 0.71
CA LEU A 137 8.31 1.32 1.89
C LEU A 137 7.93 2.49 2.81
N GLU A 138 8.86 3.39 3.12
CA GLU A 138 8.57 4.55 3.96
C GLU A 138 7.57 5.50 3.31
N GLN A 139 7.70 5.77 2.01
CA GLN A 139 6.74 6.57 1.26
C GLN A 139 5.34 5.94 1.31
N LEU A 140 5.23 4.63 1.12
CA LEU A 140 3.96 3.92 1.26
C LEU A 140 3.41 4.05 2.69
N ALA A 141 4.25 3.84 3.71
CA ALA A 141 3.84 3.94 5.12
C ALA A 141 3.29 5.33 5.47
N VAL A 142 3.86 6.41 4.93
CA VAL A 142 3.33 7.78 5.10
C VAL A 142 1.91 7.88 4.54
N ARG A 143 1.69 7.47 3.28
CA ARG A 143 0.36 7.54 2.64
C ARG A 143 -0.68 6.66 3.36
N LEU A 144 -0.28 5.48 3.81
CA LEU A 144 -1.15 4.59 4.61
C LEU A 144 -1.58 5.23 5.94
N ARG A 145 -0.64 5.93 6.62
CA ARG A 145 -0.94 6.64 7.88
C ARG A 145 -1.90 7.79 7.66
N GLU A 146 -1.69 8.58 6.61
CA GLU A 146 -2.58 9.70 6.24
C GLU A 146 -4.00 9.23 5.95
N ARG A 147 -4.17 8.19 5.12
CA ARG A 147 -5.49 7.62 4.83
C ARG A 147 -6.21 7.14 6.07
N ARG A 148 -5.49 6.48 7.00
CA ARG A 148 -6.10 5.99 8.25
C ARG A 148 -6.53 7.13 9.17
N ARG A 149 -5.78 8.23 9.22
CA ARG A 149 -6.18 9.44 9.94
C ARG A 149 -7.47 10.03 9.37
N GLN A 150 -7.61 10.05 8.04
CA GLN A 150 -8.81 10.56 7.37
C GLN A 150 -10.03 9.63 7.53
N ALA A 151 -9.81 8.33 7.71
CA ALA A 151 -10.88 7.33 7.83
C ALA A 151 -11.54 7.29 9.22
N ILE A 152 -10.93 7.88 10.26
CA ILE A 152 -11.55 8.01 11.59
C ILE A 152 -12.53 9.18 11.51
N PRO A 153 -13.86 8.95 11.54
CA PRO A 153 -14.83 10.03 11.50
C PRO A 153 -14.70 10.87 12.77
N SER A 154 -14.65 12.19 12.65
CA SER A 154 -14.64 13.15 13.76
C SER A 154 -15.86 13.07 14.71
N GLY A 155 -16.78 12.11 14.51
CA GLY A 155 -17.98 11.90 15.32
C GLY A 155 -17.82 11.08 16.60
N LEU A 156 -16.65 10.48 16.86
CA LEU A 156 -16.35 9.77 18.12
C LEU A 156 -15.55 10.62 19.14
N ALA A 157 -15.19 11.86 18.78
CA ALA A 157 -14.39 12.74 19.65
C ALA A 157 -15.22 13.58 20.62
N ALA A 158 -16.56 13.47 20.63
CA ALA A 158 -17.41 14.25 21.53
C ALA A 158 -18.75 13.54 21.82
N GLN A 159 -18.71 12.47 22.63
CA GLN A 159 -19.79 12.26 23.58
C GLN A 159 -19.18 12.47 24.97
N PRO A 160 -19.39 13.64 25.62
CA PRO A 160 -19.12 13.73 27.03
C PRO A 160 -19.98 12.67 27.72
N ALA A 161 -19.36 11.86 28.56
CA ALA A 161 -20.05 10.91 29.40
C ALA A 161 -21.07 11.67 30.25
N GLU A 162 -22.34 11.64 29.83
CA GLU A 162 -23.44 11.91 30.73
C GLU A 162 -23.41 10.79 31.76
N LEU A 163 -22.81 11.13 32.90
CA LEU A 163 -22.96 10.46 34.17
C LEU A 163 -24.45 10.44 34.51
N GLU A 164 -25.16 9.38 34.10
CA GLU A 164 -26.39 9.00 34.76
C GLU A 164 -26.06 8.50 36.16
N THR A 165 -26.10 9.44 37.10
CA THR A 165 -26.38 9.17 38.50
C THR A 165 -27.81 8.64 38.61
N SER A 166 -27.95 7.37 39.01
CA SER A 166 -29.11 6.88 39.76
C SER A 166 -28.66 5.79 40.72
#